data_AF-A0A7C6NEI4-F1
#
_entry.id   AF-A0A7C6NEI4-F1
#
_cell.length_a   1.000
_cell.length_b   1.000
_cell.length_c   1.000
_cell.angle_alpha   90.00
_cell.angle_beta   90.00
_cell.angle_gamma   90.00
#
_symmetry.space_group_name_H-M   'P 1'
#
loop_
_entity.id
_entity.type
_entity.pdbx_description
1 polymer ?
#
loop_
_entity_poly.entity_id
_entity_poly.type
_entity_poly.pdbx_seq_one_letter_code
_entity_poly.pdbx_strand_id
1 'polypeptide(L)'
;MRYKRWNLVKIQRKKRQKFMVMLIIAAFLIVPFYPGTFTFAGYVYTKLVKSYIATSEADFYFTSDLLSDAAEVPVYQINHDWATAATINFELRNYENQLNVSDRPITYSVSAEPAGGSAGGTIVPNGTVGQRRPVRLTVPVPANPAAPLEVLVTAVSSRPYAKTLQGRFVILPAISFSVADNSGSPVATLTLTLSRAAQSSRNVTIGWQEGAVPDMTNPLVLNAASIDLVNRTLTTSLHTASVYELIFFKDSPEGNYTAVTATGA
;
A
#
# COMPACT_ATOMS: atom_id res chain seq x y z
N MET A 1 -18.49 61.67 -93.75
CA MET A 1 -17.85 61.21 -92.49
C MET A 1 -18.94 60.81 -91.50
N ARG A 2 -19.04 59.52 -91.12
CA ARG A 2 -20.03 59.02 -90.16
C ARG A 2 -19.29 58.41 -88.96
N TYR A 3 -19.43 59.06 -87.81
CA TYR A 3 -18.74 58.74 -86.56
C TYR A 3 -19.23 57.41 -85.97
N LYS A 4 -18.28 56.53 -85.62
CA LYS A 4 -18.52 55.22 -85.00
C LYS A 4 -19.03 55.46 -83.57
N ARG A 5 -20.34 55.32 -83.32
CA ARG A 5 -20.92 55.43 -81.97
C ARG A 5 -20.51 54.21 -81.14
N TRP A 6 -19.65 54.43 -80.15
CA TRP A 6 -19.29 53.42 -79.16
C TRP A 6 -20.48 53.15 -78.23
N ASN A 7 -20.86 51.88 -78.13
CA ASN A 7 -22.03 51.46 -77.38
C ASN A 7 -21.68 51.39 -75.88
N LEU A 8 -21.75 52.54 -75.19
CA LEU A 8 -21.38 52.73 -73.78
C LEU A 8 -22.08 51.74 -72.82
N VAL A 9 -23.26 51.26 -73.20
CA VAL A 9 -24.06 50.28 -72.43
C VAL A 9 -23.37 48.91 -72.33
N LYS A 10 -22.68 48.45 -73.38
CA LYS A 10 -21.95 47.17 -73.34
C LYS A 10 -20.69 47.24 -72.47
N ILE A 11 -20.06 48.41 -72.39
CA ILE A 11 -18.86 48.64 -71.58
C ILE A 11 -19.20 48.63 -70.08
N GLN A 12 -20.32 49.25 -69.69
CA GLN A 12 -20.74 49.29 -68.28
C GLN A 12 -21.18 47.91 -67.75
N ARG A 13 -21.85 47.08 -68.57
CA ARG A 13 -22.25 45.72 -68.18
C ARG A 13 -21.03 44.81 -67.93
N LYS A 14 -20.01 44.90 -68.78
CA LYS A 14 -18.74 44.14 -68.64
C LYS A 14 -17.93 44.59 -67.42
N LYS A 15 -18.02 45.88 -67.04
CA LYS A 15 -17.38 46.45 -65.83
C LYS A 15 -18.08 45.98 -64.55
N ARG A 16 -19.42 45.96 -64.51
CA ARG A 16 -20.20 45.42 -63.37
C ARG A 16 -19.98 43.93 -63.16
N GLN A 17 -19.88 43.15 -64.23
CA GLN A 17 -19.65 41.70 -64.14
C GLN A 17 -18.24 41.37 -63.61
N LYS A 18 -17.21 42.13 -64.04
CA LYS A 18 -15.85 42.03 -63.48
C LYS A 18 -15.79 42.45 -62.01
N PHE A 19 -16.55 43.48 -61.62
CA PHE A 19 -16.64 43.93 -60.23
C PHE A 19 -17.33 42.89 -59.34
N MET A 20 -18.39 42.24 -59.84
CA MET A 20 -19.10 41.18 -59.09
C MET A 20 -18.25 39.92 -58.92
N VAL A 21 -17.48 39.51 -59.93
CA VAL A 21 -16.55 38.37 -59.83
C VAL A 21 -15.40 38.69 -58.86
N MET A 22 -14.89 39.93 -58.86
CA MET A 22 -13.86 40.37 -57.92
C MET A 22 -14.37 40.39 -56.46
N LEU A 23 -15.64 40.74 -56.24
CA LEU A 23 -16.28 40.71 -54.92
C LEU A 23 -16.49 39.29 -54.38
N ILE A 24 -16.81 38.33 -55.25
CA ILE A 24 -16.96 36.90 -54.87
C ILE A 24 -15.59 36.29 -54.52
N ILE A 25 -14.54 36.60 -55.28
CA ILE A 25 -13.17 36.15 -55.00
C ILE A 25 -12.62 36.79 -53.71
N ALA A 26 -12.89 38.08 -53.47
CA ALA A 26 -12.51 38.76 -52.23
C ALA A 26 -13.26 38.19 -51.01
N ALA A 27 -14.54 37.83 -51.14
CA ALA A 27 -15.29 37.16 -50.08
C ALA A 27 -14.72 35.76 -49.76
N PHE A 28 -14.26 35.00 -50.77
CA PHE A 28 -13.65 33.68 -50.54
C PHE A 28 -12.25 33.75 -49.88
N LEU A 29 -11.52 34.85 -50.08
CA LEU A 29 -10.18 35.08 -49.48
C LEU A 29 -10.22 35.64 -48.05
N ILE A 30 -11.33 36.25 -47.62
CA ILE A 30 -11.46 36.86 -46.28
C ILE A 30 -12.08 35.90 -45.25
N VAL A 31 -12.86 34.91 -45.68
CA VAL A 31 -13.52 33.93 -44.78
C VAL A 31 -12.56 33.05 -43.95
N PRO A 32 -11.36 32.63 -44.41
CA PRO A 32 -10.46 31.85 -43.56
C PRO A 32 -9.70 32.68 -42.49
N PHE A 33 -9.82 34.01 -42.48
CA PHE A 33 -9.14 34.90 -41.52
C PHE A 33 -10.07 35.51 -40.45
N TYR A 34 -11.26 34.93 -40.24
CA TYR A 34 -12.10 35.28 -39.09
C TYR A 34 -11.67 34.45 -37.86
N PRO A 35 -11.19 35.06 -36.75
CA PRO A 35 -10.71 34.34 -35.56
C PRO A 35 -11.79 33.59 -34.76
N GLY A 36 -13.03 33.54 -35.26
CA GLY A 36 -14.17 32.88 -34.59
C GLY A 36 -14.52 31.47 -35.09
N THR A 37 -13.93 30.99 -36.19
CA THR A 37 -14.22 29.64 -36.74
C THR A 37 -13.19 28.58 -36.32
N PHE A 38 -11.99 28.99 -35.88
CA PHE A 38 -10.95 28.07 -35.40
C PHE A 38 -11.14 27.63 -33.94
N THR A 39 -11.96 28.32 -33.15
CA THR A 39 -12.17 27.99 -31.73
C THR A 39 -13.14 26.82 -31.52
N PHE A 40 -14.06 26.57 -32.45
CA PHE A 40 -14.97 25.42 -32.37
C PHE A 40 -14.34 24.11 -32.84
N ALA A 41 -13.43 24.14 -33.83
CA ALA A 41 -12.69 22.95 -34.25
C ALA A 41 -11.75 22.47 -33.14
N GLY A 42 -11.09 23.39 -32.42
CA GLY A 42 -10.28 23.04 -31.25
C GLY A 42 -11.11 22.42 -30.13
N TYR A 43 -12.31 22.92 -29.84
CA TYR A 43 -13.14 22.39 -28.76
C TYR A 43 -13.83 21.06 -29.12
N VAL A 44 -14.30 20.92 -30.36
CA VAL A 44 -14.92 19.68 -30.86
C VAL A 44 -13.87 18.61 -31.14
N TYR A 45 -12.68 18.95 -31.65
CA TYR A 45 -11.56 18.01 -31.74
C TYR A 45 -11.04 17.65 -30.36
N THR A 46 -10.92 18.58 -29.42
CA THR A 46 -10.50 18.23 -28.05
C THR A 46 -11.57 17.42 -27.33
N LYS A 47 -12.88 17.61 -27.56
CA LYS A 47 -13.95 16.77 -26.99
C LYS A 47 -14.11 15.42 -27.69
N LEU A 48 -13.99 15.35 -29.02
CA LEU A 48 -14.13 14.11 -29.80
C LEU A 48 -12.87 13.27 -29.79
N VAL A 49 -11.68 13.89 -29.82
CA VAL A 49 -10.41 13.21 -29.62
C VAL A 49 -10.17 12.93 -28.15
N LYS A 50 -10.62 13.77 -27.20
CA LYS A 50 -10.74 13.26 -25.81
C LYS A 50 -11.83 12.21 -25.68
N SER A 51 -12.88 12.09 -26.48
CA SER A 51 -13.82 10.97 -26.32
C SER A 51 -13.36 9.69 -27.03
N TYR A 52 -12.57 9.81 -28.10
CA TYR A 52 -11.96 8.68 -28.84
C TYR A 52 -10.57 8.29 -28.32
N ILE A 53 -9.89 9.17 -27.58
CA ILE A 53 -8.70 8.86 -26.78
C ILE A 53 -9.08 8.65 -25.29
N ALA A 54 -10.21 9.16 -24.81
CA ALA A 54 -10.90 8.69 -23.59
C ALA A 54 -11.85 7.50 -23.86
N THR A 55 -11.50 6.68 -24.84
CA THR A 55 -11.49 5.24 -24.60
C THR A 55 -10.28 4.81 -23.76
N SER A 56 -9.54 5.73 -23.14
CA SER A 56 -8.86 5.49 -21.87
C SER A 56 -9.93 5.22 -20.81
N GLU A 57 -10.06 3.97 -20.39
CA GLU A 57 -10.69 3.56 -19.13
C GLU A 57 -11.91 4.38 -18.71
N ALA A 58 -13.11 3.96 -19.09
CA ALA A 58 -14.32 4.41 -18.39
C ALA A 58 -14.05 4.36 -16.88
N ASP A 59 -14.01 5.53 -16.23
CA ASP A 59 -13.84 5.81 -14.80
C ASP A 59 -13.59 4.55 -13.94
N PHE A 60 -12.40 3.97 -14.04
CA PHE A 60 -12.05 2.72 -13.35
C PHE A 60 -11.14 3.01 -12.17
N TYR A 61 -11.71 2.85 -10.98
CA TYR A 61 -11.04 3.11 -9.73
C TYR A 61 -10.98 1.82 -8.92
N PHE A 62 -9.81 1.18 -8.90
CA PHE A 62 -9.50 0.11 -7.94
C PHE A 62 -8.43 0.65 -6.99
N THR A 63 -8.85 0.98 -5.76
CA THR A 63 -8.00 1.63 -4.75
C THR A 63 -8.09 0.89 -3.41
N SER A 64 -7.16 1.21 -2.50
CA SER A 64 -7.13 0.66 -1.15
C SER A 64 -6.71 1.73 -0.13
N ASP A 65 -6.98 1.46 1.14
CA ASP A 65 -6.42 2.23 2.26
C ASP A 65 -4.96 1.90 2.57
N LEU A 66 -4.51 0.66 2.30
CA LEU A 66 -3.16 0.19 2.62
C LEU A 66 -2.37 -0.34 1.42
N LEU A 67 -3.01 -0.53 0.26
CA LEU A 67 -2.32 -0.99 -0.95
C LEU A 67 -2.23 0.12 -1.99
N SER A 68 -1.13 0.16 -2.74
CA SER A 68 -0.88 1.18 -3.76
C SER A 68 -0.36 0.58 -5.07
N ASP A 69 -0.64 1.25 -6.18
CA ASP A 69 -0.07 1.02 -7.51
C ASP A 69 1.19 1.87 -7.79
N ALA A 70 1.71 2.57 -6.77
CA ALA A 70 2.93 3.35 -6.90
C ALA A 70 4.17 2.48 -7.16
N ALA A 71 5.19 3.08 -7.76
CA ALA A 71 6.47 2.40 -8.02
C ALA A 71 7.18 1.96 -6.72
N GLU A 72 7.00 2.73 -5.64
CA GLU A 72 7.48 2.36 -4.30
C GLU A 72 6.34 1.69 -3.52
N VAL A 73 6.56 0.42 -3.15
CA VAL A 73 5.57 -0.36 -2.41
C VAL A 73 5.55 0.09 -0.95
N PRO A 74 4.39 0.53 -0.41
CA PRO A 74 4.30 0.97 0.97
C PRO A 74 4.62 -0.16 1.95
N VAL A 75 5.30 0.18 3.04
CA VAL A 75 5.74 -0.78 4.08
C VAL A 75 5.06 -0.46 5.40
N TYR A 76 4.46 -1.49 6.01
CA TYR A 76 3.74 -1.40 7.28
C TYR A 76 4.35 -2.37 8.29
N GLN A 77 4.51 -1.92 9.53
CA GLN A 77 5.01 -2.76 10.62
C GLN A 77 3.84 -3.16 11.54
N ILE A 78 3.74 -4.46 11.83
CA ILE A 78 2.71 -5.02 12.73
C ILE A 78 3.43 -5.79 13.83
N ASN A 79 3.15 -5.48 15.09
CA ASN A 79 3.64 -6.31 16.19
C ASN A 79 2.65 -7.44 16.47
N HIS A 80 3.13 -8.67 16.56
CA HIS A 80 2.29 -9.85 16.80
C HIS A 80 2.99 -10.86 17.72
N ASP A 81 2.25 -11.53 18.59
CA ASP A 81 2.78 -12.48 19.58
C ASP A 81 2.86 -13.92 19.09
N TRP A 82 2.22 -14.22 17.96
CA TRP A 82 2.13 -15.54 17.36
C TRP A 82 1.51 -16.62 18.26
N ALA A 83 0.76 -16.22 19.31
CA ALA A 83 -0.07 -17.17 20.06
C ALA A 83 -1.18 -17.76 19.17
N THR A 84 -1.59 -16.99 18.16
CA THR A 84 -2.50 -17.42 17.09
C THR A 84 -2.01 -16.90 15.73
N ALA A 85 -2.71 -17.26 14.65
CA ALA A 85 -2.43 -16.73 13.32
C ALA A 85 -2.66 -15.21 13.27
N ALA A 86 -1.75 -14.48 12.64
CA ALA A 86 -1.89 -13.04 12.46
C ALA A 86 -2.97 -12.72 11.41
N THR A 87 -3.57 -11.54 11.52
CA THR A 87 -4.57 -11.06 10.57
C THR A 87 -4.10 -9.76 9.92
N ILE A 88 -4.12 -9.70 8.58
CA ILE A 88 -3.95 -8.47 7.81
C ILE A 88 -5.34 -8.03 7.33
N ASN A 89 -5.76 -6.83 7.74
CA ASN A 89 -7.03 -6.22 7.36
C ASN A 89 -6.76 -4.98 6.52
N PHE A 90 -7.48 -4.86 5.41
CA PHE A 90 -7.48 -3.67 4.56
C PHE A 90 -8.79 -3.59 3.80
N GLU A 91 -9.01 -2.47 3.13
CA GLU A 91 -10.21 -2.21 2.36
C GLU A 91 -9.87 -2.02 0.89
N LEU A 92 -10.63 -2.68 0.03
CA LEU A 92 -10.64 -2.42 -1.40
C LEU A 92 -11.85 -1.57 -1.76
N ARG A 93 -11.67 -0.67 -2.72
CA ARG A 93 -12.68 0.32 -3.09
C ARG A 93 -12.82 0.39 -4.60
N ASN A 94 -14.05 0.65 -5.04
CA ASN A 94 -14.32 0.95 -6.45
C ASN A 94 -14.30 2.45 -6.77
N TYR A 95 -13.70 3.28 -5.91
CA TYR A 95 -13.69 4.73 -6.03
C TYR A 95 -12.36 5.31 -5.55
N GLU A 96 -12.03 6.50 -6.04
CA GLU A 96 -10.89 7.30 -5.55
C GLU A 96 -11.36 8.35 -4.54
N ASN A 97 -12.47 9.03 -4.84
CA ASN A 97 -13.12 9.99 -3.96
C ASN A 97 -14.64 9.95 -4.19
N GLN A 98 -15.40 10.79 -3.48
CA GLN A 98 -16.88 10.80 -3.56
C GLN A 98 -17.44 11.12 -4.95
N LEU A 99 -16.66 11.76 -5.82
CA LEU A 99 -17.06 12.15 -7.18
C LEU A 99 -16.52 11.16 -8.23
N ASN A 100 -15.46 10.41 -7.90
CA ASN A 100 -14.75 9.50 -8.78
C ASN A 100 -15.05 8.05 -8.38
N VAL A 101 -16.18 7.52 -8.84
CA VAL A 101 -16.67 6.17 -8.52
C VAL A 101 -16.83 5.36 -9.80
N SER A 102 -16.38 4.11 -9.79
CA SER A 102 -16.55 3.20 -10.93
C SER A 102 -18.02 2.83 -11.09
N ASP A 103 -18.51 2.91 -12.33
CA ASP A 103 -19.89 2.58 -12.71
C ASP A 103 -20.13 1.08 -12.94
N ARG A 104 -19.06 0.28 -12.91
CA ARG A 104 -19.07 -1.16 -13.19
C ARG A 104 -18.61 -1.99 -12.00
N PRO A 105 -19.12 -3.24 -11.87
CA PRO A 105 -18.60 -4.18 -10.90
C PRO A 105 -17.12 -4.51 -11.17
N ILE A 106 -16.30 -4.50 -10.11
CA ILE A 106 -14.87 -4.83 -10.17
C ILE A 106 -14.66 -6.23 -9.59
N THR A 107 -14.28 -7.19 -10.42
CA THR A 107 -13.84 -8.52 -9.95
C THR A 107 -12.38 -8.47 -9.56
N TYR A 108 -12.03 -9.01 -8.41
CA TYR A 108 -10.68 -8.96 -7.89
C TYR A 108 -10.25 -10.28 -7.21
N SER A 109 -8.93 -10.48 -7.14
CA SER A 109 -8.27 -11.51 -6.35
C SER A 109 -7.16 -10.87 -5.51
N VAL A 110 -6.91 -11.45 -4.34
CA VAL A 110 -5.89 -11.03 -3.39
C VAL A 110 -5.09 -12.25 -2.97
N SER A 111 -3.77 -12.12 -2.89
CA SER A 111 -2.87 -13.10 -2.28
C SER A 111 -1.88 -12.42 -1.34
N ALA A 112 -1.42 -13.18 -0.35
CA ALA A 112 -0.33 -12.82 0.55
C ALA A 112 0.80 -13.84 0.43
N GLU A 113 2.00 -13.37 0.09
CA GLU A 113 3.19 -14.20 -0.10
C GLU A 113 4.36 -13.69 0.75
N PRO A 114 5.28 -14.56 1.22
CA PRO A 114 5.32 -16.01 1.03
C PRO A 114 4.37 -16.77 1.96
N ALA A 115 3.74 -16.08 2.91
CA ALA A 115 2.85 -16.66 3.89
C ALA A 115 1.55 -15.86 4.00
N GLY A 116 0.42 -16.54 3.84
CA GLY A 116 -0.89 -15.96 4.01
C GLY A 116 -1.95 -16.60 3.13
N GLY A 117 -3.20 -16.24 3.41
CA GLY A 117 -4.34 -16.67 2.62
C GLY A 117 -4.48 -15.92 1.31
N SER A 118 -5.43 -16.38 0.50
CA SER A 118 -5.96 -15.65 -0.65
C SER A 118 -7.44 -15.36 -0.45
N ALA A 119 -7.92 -14.32 -1.11
CA ALA A 119 -9.32 -13.94 -1.13
C ALA A 119 -9.71 -13.46 -2.52
N GLY A 120 -11.00 -13.54 -2.84
CA GLY A 120 -11.51 -13.01 -4.10
C GLY A 120 -12.94 -12.54 -3.94
N GLY A 121 -13.39 -11.73 -4.89
CA GLY A 121 -14.74 -11.19 -4.83
C GLY A 121 -15.08 -10.25 -5.96
N THR A 122 -16.19 -9.55 -5.79
CA THR A 122 -16.62 -8.49 -6.68
C THR A 122 -17.10 -7.31 -5.85
N ILE A 123 -16.64 -6.10 -6.21
CA ILE A 123 -17.11 -4.83 -5.65
C ILE A 123 -18.16 -4.30 -6.62
N VAL A 124 -19.44 -4.25 -6.21
CA VAL A 124 -20.50 -3.80 -7.12
C VAL A 124 -20.68 -2.28 -7.05
N PRO A 125 -21.22 -1.62 -8.07
CA PRO A 125 -21.44 -0.18 -8.04
C PRO A 125 -22.86 0.10 -7.57
N ASN A 126 -23.13 0.26 -6.27
CA ASN A 126 -24.43 0.77 -5.76
C ASN A 126 -24.33 1.33 -4.33
N GLY A 127 -24.50 2.65 -4.14
CA GLY A 127 -24.53 3.31 -2.83
C GLY A 127 -24.23 4.83 -2.90
N THR A 128 -24.54 5.59 -1.84
CA THR A 128 -24.38 7.06 -1.77
C THR A 128 -22.93 7.53 -1.63
N VAL A 129 -22.01 6.61 -1.34
CA VAL A 129 -20.56 6.75 -1.35
C VAL A 129 -20.06 5.44 -1.95
N GLY A 130 -19.11 5.47 -2.89
CA GLY A 130 -18.65 4.29 -3.62
C GLY A 130 -18.44 3.04 -2.74
N GLN A 131 -18.63 1.86 -3.34
CA GLN A 131 -18.61 0.62 -2.58
C GLN A 131 -17.22 0.26 -2.07
N ARG A 132 -17.22 -0.21 -0.83
CA ARG A 132 -16.05 -0.65 -0.07
C ARG A 132 -16.19 -2.13 0.22
N ARG A 133 -15.09 -2.86 0.16
CA ARG A 133 -15.03 -4.28 0.48
C ARG A 133 -13.90 -4.53 1.48
N PRO A 134 -14.21 -4.85 2.75
CA PRO A 134 -13.19 -5.27 3.69
C PRO A 134 -12.63 -6.61 3.26
N VAL A 135 -11.30 -6.72 3.28
CA VAL A 135 -10.55 -7.96 3.03
C VAL A 135 -9.80 -8.31 4.30
N ARG A 136 -9.91 -9.59 4.68
CA ARG A 136 -9.24 -10.18 5.84
C ARG A 136 -8.40 -11.35 5.37
N LEU A 137 -7.08 -11.24 5.49
CA LEU A 137 -6.15 -12.34 5.23
C LEU A 137 -5.59 -12.87 6.53
N THR A 138 -5.52 -14.19 6.64
CA THR A 138 -4.89 -14.87 7.78
C THR A 138 -3.48 -15.29 7.39
N VAL A 139 -2.50 -14.94 8.22
CA VAL A 139 -1.10 -15.36 8.09
C VAL A 139 -0.82 -16.40 9.16
N PRO A 140 -0.48 -17.65 8.79
CA PRO A 140 -0.23 -18.71 9.76
C PRO A 140 1.00 -18.40 10.62
N VAL A 141 1.08 -19.04 11.80
CA VAL A 141 2.27 -18.95 12.66
C VAL A 141 3.49 -19.47 11.88
N PRO A 142 4.57 -18.67 11.71
CA PRO A 142 5.75 -19.09 10.99
C PRO A 142 6.54 -20.13 11.79
N ALA A 143 7.42 -20.87 11.11
CA ALA A 143 8.30 -21.85 11.76
C ALA A 143 9.23 -21.21 12.81
N ASN A 144 9.60 -19.94 12.61
CA ASN A 144 10.37 -19.16 13.57
C ASN A 144 9.58 -17.89 13.97
N PRO A 145 8.76 -17.93 15.03
CA PRO A 145 7.97 -16.79 15.48
C PRO A 145 8.81 -15.68 16.16
N ALA A 146 10.08 -15.94 16.46
CA ALA A 146 10.99 -14.96 17.04
C ALA A 146 11.68 -14.08 15.99
N ALA A 147 11.53 -14.40 14.70
CA ALA A 147 12.06 -13.60 13.60
C ALA A 147 10.95 -12.74 12.96
N PRO A 148 11.29 -11.54 12.44
CA PRO A 148 10.38 -10.78 11.57
C PRO A 148 9.93 -11.61 10.37
N LEU A 149 8.64 -11.55 10.04
CA LEU A 149 8.07 -12.14 8.83
C LEU A 149 7.59 -11.02 7.90
N GLU A 150 8.16 -10.96 6.71
CA GLU A 150 7.72 -10.04 5.66
C GLU A 150 6.69 -10.74 4.75
N VAL A 151 5.54 -10.08 4.54
CA VAL A 151 4.46 -10.55 3.68
C VAL A 151 4.12 -9.47 2.66
N LEU A 152 4.25 -9.77 1.38
CA LEU A 152 3.76 -8.96 0.28
C LEU A 152 2.31 -9.33 -0.02
N VAL A 153 1.40 -8.37 0.17
CA VAL A 153 0.00 -8.50 -0.24
C VAL A 153 -0.14 -7.90 -1.62
N THR A 154 -0.69 -8.69 -2.55
CA THR A 154 -0.99 -8.25 -3.92
C THR A 154 -2.48 -8.41 -4.19
N ALA A 155 -3.13 -7.31 -4.56
CA ALA A 155 -4.52 -7.30 -5.00
C ALA A 155 -4.57 -6.97 -6.50
N VAL A 156 -5.23 -7.81 -7.28
CA VAL A 156 -5.35 -7.68 -8.74
C VAL A 156 -6.82 -7.62 -9.11
N SER A 157 -7.23 -6.56 -9.80
CA SER A 157 -8.51 -6.56 -10.50
C SER A 157 -8.38 -7.33 -11.81
N SER A 158 -9.41 -8.08 -12.19
CA SER A 158 -9.42 -8.89 -13.42
C SER A 158 -10.47 -8.44 -14.43
N ARG A 159 -11.52 -7.73 -13.97
CA ARG A 159 -12.58 -7.12 -14.80
C ARG A 159 -13.14 -5.87 -14.12
N PRO A 160 -13.53 -4.82 -14.88
CA PRO A 160 -13.43 -4.67 -16.33
C PRO A 160 -12.00 -4.41 -16.85
N TYR A 161 -11.10 -3.92 -15.99
CA TYR A 161 -9.69 -3.68 -16.31
C TYR A 161 -8.78 -4.31 -15.26
N ALA A 162 -7.53 -4.54 -15.65
CA ALA A 162 -6.52 -5.08 -14.77
C ALA A 162 -5.71 -3.96 -14.12
N LYS A 163 -5.67 -3.96 -12.78
CA LYS A 163 -4.87 -3.06 -11.95
C LYS A 163 -4.37 -3.84 -10.76
N THR A 164 -3.09 -3.62 -10.45
CA THR A 164 -2.40 -4.29 -9.34
C THR A 164 -2.11 -3.26 -8.25
N LEU A 165 -2.51 -3.58 -7.03
CA LEU A 165 -2.16 -2.84 -5.82
C LEU A 165 -1.30 -3.73 -4.94
N GLN A 166 -0.27 -3.14 -4.33
CA GLN A 166 0.66 -3.85 -3.47
C GLN A 166 0.87 -3.13 -2.15
N GLY A 167 1.18 -3.91 -1.11
CA GLY A 167 1.58 -3.41 0.20
C GLY A 167 2.39 -4.48 0.93
N ARG A 168 3.44 -4.04 1.61
CA ARG A 168 4.38 -4.91 2.31
C ARG A 168 4.16 -4.82 3.80
N PHE A 169 3.94 -5.96 4.44
CA PHE A 169 3.63 -6.06 5.86
C PHE A 169 4.77 -6.80 6.56
N VAL A 170 5.51 -6.09 7.41
CA VAL A 170 6.57 -6.65 8.23
C VAL A 170 6.00 -6.95 9.62
N ILE A 171 5.73 -8.23 9.87
CA ILE A 171 5.20 -8.71 11.14
C ILE A 171 6.36 -8.97 12.10
N LEU A 172 6.52 -8.09 13.07
CA LEU A 172 7.56 -8.12 14.09
C LEU A 172 7.08 -8.94 15.30
N PRO A 173 7.98 -9.71 15.94
CA PRO A 173 7.64 -10.47 17.13
C PRO A 173 7.35 -9.51 18.30
N ALA A 174 6.34 -9.84 19.10
CA ALA A 174 5.96 -9.00 20.23
C ALA A 174 6.98 -9.04 21.39
N ILE A 175 7.78 -10.10 21.47
CA ILE A 175 9.00 -10.20 22.28
C ILE A 175 10.15 -10.48 21.32
N SER A 176 11.19 -9.66 21.41
CA SER A 176 12.49 -9.97 20.83
C SER A 176 13.53 -10.02 21.94
N PHE A 177 14.58 -10.82 21.74
CA PHE A 177 15.63 -10.96 22.71
C PHE A 177 16.98 -11.18 22.06
N SER A 178 18.03 -10.87 22.81
CA SER A 178 19.41 -11.11 22.43
C SER A 178 20.23 -11.46 23.66
N VAL A 179 21.23 -12.31 23.51
CA VAL A 179 22.17 -12.67 24.58
C VAL A 179 23.56 -12.20 24.18
N ALA A 180 24.14 -11.33 24.99
CA ALA A 180 25.54 -10.97 24.90
C ALA A 180 26.35 -11.99 25.72
N ASP A 181 27.15 -12.79 25.04
CA ASP A 181 28.02 -13.80 25.63
C ASP A 181 29.44 -13.68 25.07
N ASN A 182 30.41 -13.43 25.94
CA ASN A 182 31.83 -13.34 25.61
C ASN A 182 32.58 -14.46 26.31
N SER A 183 33.43 -15.19 25.58
CA SER A 183 34.37 -16.17 26.16
C SER A 183 35.32 -15.47 27.14
N GLY A 184 35.61 -16.14 28.25
CA GLY A 184 36.37 -15.61 29.38
C GLY A 184 35.57 -14.73 30.34
N SER A 185 34.36 -14.29 29.99
CA SER A 185 33.46 -13.59 30.91
C SER A 185 32.74 -14.61 31.81
N PRO A 186 32.63 -14.37 33.14
CA PRO A 186 31.85 -15.22 34.03
C PRO A 186 30.33 -15.00 33.90
N VAL A 187 29.90 -14.05 33.05
CA VAL A 187 28.49 -13.68 32.87
C VAL A 187 28.07 -13.66 31.42
N ALA A 188 26.79 -13.92 31.19
CA ALA A 188 26.06 -13.65 29.96
C ALA A 188 24.89 -12.72 30.25
N THR A 189 24.59 -11.79 29.35
CA THR A 189 23.54 -10.78 29.55
C THR A 189 22.42 -10.96 28.54
N LEU A 190 21.21 -11.22 29.02
CA LEU A 190 19.98 -11.25 28.24
C LEU A 190 19.37 -9.85 28.18
N THR A 191 19.12 -9.35 26.97
CA THR A 191 18.30 -8.17 26.73
C THR A 191 16.98 -8.60 26.12
N LEU A 192 15.87 -8.17 26.73
CA LEU A 192 14.51 -8.39 26.25
C LEU A 192 13.92 -7.06 25.77
N THR A 193 13.32 -7.06 24.58
CA THR A 193 12.58 -5.91 24.06
C THR A 193 11.14 -6.31 23.81
N LEU A 194 10.21 -5.66 24.50
CA LEU A 194 8.79 -5.87 24.34
C LEU A 194 8.20 -4.76 23.48
N SER A 195 7.50 -5.17 22.43
CA SER A 195 6.78 -4.26 21.55
C SER A 195 5.61 -3.58 22.27
N ARG A 196 5.11 -2.46 21.74
CA ARG A 196 3.87 -1.84 22.24
C ARG A 196 2.66 -2.73 21.91
N ALA A 197 1.81 -2.95 22.91
CA ALA A 197 0.51 -3.60 22.75
C ALA A 197 -0.61 -2.76 23.39
N ALA A 198 -1.87 -3.17 23.19
CA ALA A 198 -3.02 -2.54 23.85
C ALA A 198 -3.02 -2.79 25.37
N GLN A 199 -2.52 -3.95 25.80
CA GLN A 199 -2.27 -4.26 27.20
C GLN A 199 -0.96 -3.61 27.66
N SER A 200 -0.95 -3.06 28.87
CA SER A 200 0.21 -2.40 29.46
C SER A 200 1.27 -3.36 30.00
N SER A 201 0.94 -4.64 30.14
CA SER A 201 1.87 -5.71 30.51
C SER A 201 1.53 -7.02 29.82
N ARG A 202 2.50 -7.94 29.79
CA ARG A 202 2.35 -9.31 29.28
C ARG A 202 3.19 -10.29 30.07
N ASN A 203 2.79 -11.56 30.07
CA ASN A 203 3.56 -12.61 30.74
C ASN A 203 4.68 -13.09 29.82
N VAL A 204 5.89 -13.15 30.36
CA VAL A 204 7.08 -13.63 29.65
C VAL A 204 7.68 -14.78 30.43
N THR A 205 7.83 -15.91 29.76
CA THR A 205 8.59 -17.06 30.25
C THR A 205 9.98 -17.03 29.61
N ILE A 206 11.00 -16.93 30.47
CA ILE A 206 12.41 -16.97 30.11
C ILE A 206 12.92 -18.37 30.46
N GLY A 207 13.53 -19.05 29.50
CA GLY A 207 14.21 -20.33 29.70
C GLY A 207 15.71 -20.18 29.47
N TRP A 208 16.52 -20.94 30.20
CA TRP A 208 17.98 -20.95 30.02
C TRP A 208 18.55 -22.36 30.04
N GLN A 209 19.73 -22.53 29.47
CA GLN A 209 20.46 -23.78 29.44
C GLN A 209 21.13 -24.13 30.78
N GLU A 210 21.62 -25.36 30.88
CA GLU A 210 22.42 -25.83 32.02
C GLU A 210 23.68 -24.97 32.24
N GLY A 211 24.12 -24.86 33.48
CA GLY A 211 25.30 -24.09 33.86
C GLY A 211 25.10 -22.57 33.93
N ALA A 212 23.97 -22.04 33.43
CA ALA A 212 23.55 -20.67 33.68
C ALA A 212 22.67 -20.57 34.93
N VAL A 213 22.94 -19.57 35.77
CA VAL A 213 22.12 -19.22 36.93
C VAL A 213 21.75 -17.74 36.84
N PRO A 214 20.46 -17.37 36.82
CA PRO A 214 20.07 -15.97 36.76
C PRO A 214 20.51 -15.23 38.03
N ASP A 215 20.80 -13.94 37.91
CA ASP A 215 21.03 -13.08 39.07
C ASP A 215 19.76 -13.02 39.93
N MET A 216 19.80 -13.73 41.06
CA MET A 216 18.68 -13.85 41.99
C MET A 216 18.32 -12.52 42.69
N THR A 217 19.17 -11.49 42.56
CA THR A 217 18.89 -10.14 43.07
C THR A 217 18.26 -9.22 42.02
N ASN A 218 18.19 -9.66 40.75
CA ASN A 218 17.60 -8.87 39.68
C ASN A 218 16.08 -8.68 39.90
N PRO A 219 15.54 -7.46 39.71
CA PRO A 219 14.11 -7.20 39.88
C PRO A 219 13.18 -8.11 39.05
N LEU A 220 13.63 -8.59 37.88
CA LEU A 220 12.86 -9.54 37.07
C LEU A 220 12.66 -10.88 37.78
N VAL A 221 13.69 -11.32 38.51
CA VAL A 221 13.69 -12.58 39.27
C VAL A 221 12.94 -12.40 40.58
N LEU A 222 13.19 -11.30 41.29
CA LEU A 222 12.51 -10.99 42.55
C LEU A 222 10.99 -10.82 42.39
N ASN A 223 10.55 -10.26 41.26
CA ASN A 223 9.12 -10.05 40.96
C ASN A 223 8.53 -11.16 40.07
N ALA A 224 9.23 -12.27 39.88
CA ALA A 224 8.73 -13.36 39.06
C ALA A 224 7.50 -14.01 39.71
N ALA A 225 6.52 -14.35 38.88
CA ALA A 225 5.36 -15.12 39.30
C ALA A 225 5.74 -16.56 39.64
N SER A 226 6.73 -17.12 38.93
CA SER A 226 7.29 -18.44 39.23
C SER A 226 8.74 -18.54 38.78
N ILE A 227 9.52 -19.33 39.52
CA ILE A 227 10.86 -19.77 39.13
C ILE A 227 10.96 -21.28 39.34
N ASP A 228 11.44 -21.98 38.32
CA ASP A 228 11.75 -23.40 38.39
C ASP A 228 13.22 -23.58 37.99
N LEU A 229 14.07 -23.78 39.00
CA LEU A 229 15.51 -23.95 38.80
C LEU A 229 15.87 -25.31 38.20
N VAL A 230 15.01 -26.32 38.35
CA VAL A 230 15.24 -27.66 37.79
C VAL A 230 14.98 -27.64 36.29
N ASN A 231 13.85 -27.07 35.89
CA ASN A 231 13.50 -26.89 34.48
C ASN A 231 14.16 -25.65 33.85
N ARG A 232 14.85 -24.83 34.66
CA ARG A 232 15.57 -23.61 34.24
C ARG A 232 14.68 -22.62 33.53
N THR A 233 13.56 -22.29 34.18
CA THR A 233 12.56 -21.35 33.67
C THR A 233 12.13 -20.33 34.72
N LEU A 234 11.79 -19.14 34.27
CA LEU A 234 11.28 -18.02 35.05
C LEU A 234 10.10 -17.43 34.32
N THR A 235 8.96 -17.23 34.99
CA THR A 235 7.82 -16.51 34.40
C THR A 235 7.57 -15.21 35.16
N THR A 236 7.50 -14.09 34.44
CA THR A 236 7.32 -12.76 35.03
C THR A 236 6.41 -11.89 34.15
N SER A 237 5.72 -10.92 34.75
CA SER A 237 4.87 -9.97 34.02
C SER A 237 5.65 -8.70 33.73
N LEU A 238 5.81 -8.37 32.46
CA LEU A 238 6.64 -7.26 31.98
C LEU A 238 5.79 -6.23 31.25
N HIS A 239 6.13 -4.96 31.41
CA HIS A 239 5.46 -3.88 30.69
C HIS A 239 5.75 -3.94 29.20
N THR A 240 4.74 -3.64 28.40
CA THR A 240 4.89 -3.52 26.95
C THR A 240 5.60 -2.21 26.61
N ALA A 241 6.14 -2.09 25.39
CA ALA A 241 6.95 -0.95 24.96
C ALA A 241 8.15 -0.64 25.88
N SER A 242 8.80 -1.68 26.42
CA SER A 242 9.90 -1.56 27.39
C SER A 242 11.05 -2.51 27.06
N VAL A 243 12.23 -2.20 27.61
CA VAL A 243 13.44 -3.01 27.50
C VAL A 243 13.85 -3.48 28.89
N TYR A 244 14.28 -4.73 29.00
CA TYR A 244 14.70 -5.35 30.25
C TYR A 244 16.03 -6.07 30.10
N GLU A 245 16.76 -6.21 31.20
CA GLU A 245 18.04 -6.88 31.25
C GLU A 245 18.09 -7.89 32.39
N LEU A 246 18.57 -9.10 32.09
CA LEU A 246 18.83 -10.16 33.07
C LEU A 246 20.24 -10.71 32.87
N ILE A 247 21.01 -10.74 33.94
CA ILE A 247 22.35 -11.31 33.95
C ILE A 247 22.24 -12.78 34.37
N PHE A 248 23.00 -13.64 33.69
CA PHE A 248 23.23 -15.02 34.06
C PHE A 248 24.69 -15.22 34.44
N PHE A 249 24.92 -15.80 35.61
CA PHE A 249 26.22 -16.31 36.03
C PHE A 249 26.48 -17.67 35.39
N LYS A 250 27.69 -17.85 34.86
CA LYS A 250 28.14 -19.09 34.21
C LYS A 250 28.92 -19.95 35.20
N ASP A 251 28.73 -21.26 35.11
CA ASP A 251 29.59 -22.23 35.79
C ASP A 251 30.97 -22.39 35.13
N SER A 252 31.11 -22.02 33.85
CA SER A 252 32.38 -21.98 33.12
C SER A 252 32.48 -20.73 32.23
N PRO A 253 33.51 -19.86 32.39
CA PRO A 253 33.66 -18.66 31.55
C PRO A 253 33.88 -18.94 30.05
N GLU A 254 34.34 -20.14 29.70
CA GLU A 254 34.61 -20.54 28.31
C GLU A 254 33.42 -21.24 27.63
N GLY A 255 32.36 -21.54 28.39
CA GLY A 255 31.16 -22.15 27.84
C GLY A 255 30.36 -21.18 26.96
N ASN A 256 29.51 -21.73 26.08
CA ASN A 256 28.56 -20.96 25.28
C ASN A 256 27.19 -20.95 25.97
N TYR A 257 26.72 -19.76 26.31
CA TYR A 257 25.49 -19.52 27.06
C TYR A 257 24.43 -18.74 26.27
N THR A 258 24.45 -18.82 24.94
CA THR A 258 23.46 -18.13 24.08
C THR A 258 22.13 -18.86 23.95
N ALA A 259 21.98 -20.06 24.50
CA ALA A 259 20.77 -20.90 24.39
C ALA A 259 19.64 -20.48 25.36
N VAL A 260 19.43 -19.17 25.50
CA VAL A 260 18.34 -18.59 26.27
C VAL A 260 17.13 -18.40 25.37
N THR A 261 15.93 -18.60 25.90
CA THR A 261 14.68 -18.36 25.19
C THR A 261 13.80 -17.39 25.96
N ALA A 262 13.02 -16.60 25.25
CA ALA A 262 11.98 -15.76 25.84
C ALA A 262 10.71 -15.83 24.98
N THR A 263 9.63 -16.29 25.58
CA THR A 263 8.32 -16.46 24.92
C THR A 263 7.21 -15.91 25.79
N GLY A 264 6.10 -15.49 25.19
CA GLY A 264 4.98 -14.95 25.95
C GLY A 264 3.79 -14.56 25.07
N ALA A 265 2.60 -14.69 25.67
CA ALA A 265 1.33 -14.20 25.14
C ALA A 265 0.92 -12.96 25.95
#